data_AF-A0A349UXJ4-F1
#
_entry.id   AF-A0A349UXJ4-F1
#
_cell.length_a   1.000
_cell.length_b   1.000
_cell.length_c   1.000
_cell.angle_alpha   90.00
_cell.angle_beta   90.00
_cell.angle_gamma   90.00
#
_symmetry.space_group_name_H-M   'P 1'
#
loop_
_entity.id
_entity.type
_entity.pdbx_description
1 polymer ?
#
loop_
_entity_poly.entity_id
_entity_poly.type
_entity_poly.pdbx_seq_one_letter_code
_entity_poly.pdbx_strand_id
1 'polypeptide(L)'
;AEKLFPGAELVLYATQEEVWQDLSAGRLDAQLSDSLQAYEGFLALDAGSGFDFLGDAIDDVECQGVGAGFAVRKEDSALRDQLSQIILDIRADGTYKAMNDKYFAVDIYGN
;
A
#
# COMPACT_ATOMS: atom_id res chain seq x y z
N ALA A 1 -0.40 10.53 8.96
CA ALA A 1 -1.01 11.84 8.66
C ALA A 1 -0.88 12.82 9.82
N GLU A 2 -1.43 12.52 11.02
CA GLU A 2 -1.37 13.41 12.20
C GLU A 2 0.04 13.96 12.51
N LYS A 3 1.06 13.09 12.52
CA LYS A 3 2.47 13.46 12.76
C LYS A 3 3.04 14.41 11.70
N LEU A 4 2.69 14.21 10.42
CA LEU A 4 3.31 14.89 9.27
C LEU A 4 2.57 16.16 8.86
N PHE A 5 1.25 16.18 9.05
CA PHE A 5 0.36 17.26 8.63
C PHE A 5 -0.53 17.70 9.80
N PRO A 6 0.05 18.23 10.89
CA PRO A 6 -0.70 18.55 12.10
C PRO A 6 -1.75 19.66 11.94
N GLY A 7 -1.71 20.42 10.84
CA GLY A 7 -2.70 21.45 10.50
C GLY A 7 -3.78 20.99 9.53
N ALA A 8 -3.74 19.74 9.05
CA ALA A 8 -4.76 19.21 8.15
C ALA A 8 -6.00 18.76 8.92
N GLU A 9 -7.18 18.99 8.35
CA GLU A 9 -8.40 18.32 8.79
C GLU A 9 -8.35 16.86 8.31
N LEU A 10 -8.39 15.91 9.23
CA LEU A 10 -8.35 14.49 8.90
C LEU A 10 -9.77 13.93 8.83
N VAL A 11 -10.10 13.38 7.66
CA VAL A 11 -11.36 12.68 7.43
C VAL A 11 -11.06 11.19 7.28
N LEU A 12 -11.69 10.37 8.11
CA LEU A 12 -11.53 8.91 8.07
C LEU A 12 -12.69 8.29 7.29
N TYR A 13 -12.34 7.41 6.36
CA TYR A 13 -13.29 6.64 5.54
C TYR A 13 -13.19 5.17 5.87
N ALA A 14 -14.26 4.43 5.57
CA ALA A 14 -14.29 2.98 5.79
C ALA A 14 -13.56 2.24 4.68
N THR A 15 -13.59 2.78 3.45
CA THR A 15 -12.99 2.15 2.28
C THR A 15 -12.19 3.14 1.44
N GLN A 16 -11.24 2.62 0.65
CA GLN A 16 -10.43 3.43 -0.23
C GLN A 16 -11.25 3.98 -1.43
N GLU A 17 -12.26 3.24 -1.88
CA GLU A 17 -13.18 3.68 -2.92
C GLU A 17 -13.96 4.94 -2.53
N GLU A 18 -14.40 5.05 -1.27
CA GLU A 18 -15.06 6.26 -0.76
C GLU A 18 -14.12 7.48 -0.80
N VAL A 19 -12.83 7.27 -0.46
CA VAL A 19 -11.81 8.33 -0.53
C VAL A 19 -11.66 8.82 -1.98
N TRP A 20 -11.56 7.90 -2.94
CA TRP A 20 -11.43 8.25 -4.36
C TRP A 20 -12.65 8.99 -4.90
N GLN A 21 -13.86 8.57 -4.51
CA GLN A 21 -15.09 9.26 -4.89
C GLN A 21 -15.15 10.69 -4.35
N ASP A 22 -14.75 10.91 -3.10
CA ASP A 22 -14.76 12.23 -2.48
C ASP A 22 -13.62 13.12 -2.99
N LEU A 23 -12.47 12.54 -3.35
CA LEU A 23 -11.40 13.25 -4.05
C LEU A 23 -11.85 13.72 -5.45
N SER A 24 -12.41 12.84 -6.28
CA SER A 24 -12.92 13.22 -7.61
C SER A 24 -14.09 14.21 -7.54
N ALA A 25 -14.88 14.19 -6.46
CA ALA A 25 -15.97 15.13 -6.24
C ALA A 25 -15.51 16.50 -5.70
N GLY A 26 -14.21 16.66 -5.39
CA GLY A 26 -13.66 17.89 -4.81
C GLY A 26 -14.07 18.11 -3.34
N ARG A 27 -14.46 17.05 -2.62
CA ARG A 27 -14.72 17.08 -1.18
C ARG A 27 -13.44 16.90 -0.35
N LEU A 28 -12.42 16.27 -0.94
CA LEU A 28 -11.08 16.15 -0.38
C LEU A 28 -10.09 16.91 -1.25
N ASP A 29 -9.10 17.55 -0.63
CA ASP A 29 -8.00 18.19 -1.33
C ASP A 29 -6.86 17.21 -1.65
N ALA A 30 -6.67 16.19 -0.82
CA ALA A 30 -5.62 15.19 -0.95
C ALA A 30 -5.98 13.89 -0.19
N GLN A 31 -5.29 12.80 -0.53
CA GLN A 31 -5.34 11.55 0.23
C GLN A 31 -3.93 10.95 0.40
N LEU A 32 -3.76 10.13 1.43
CA LEU A 32 -2.50 9.43 1.74
C LEU A 32 -2.76 7.92 1.69
N SER A 33 -2.08 7.21 0.79
CA SER A 33 -2.20 5.76 0.60
C SER A 33 -0.90 5.18 0.04
N ASP A 34 -0.82 3.84 -0.05
CA ASP A 34 0.27 3.15 -0.74
C ASP A 34 0.37 3.60 -2.20
N SER A 35 1.58 3.95 -2.65
CA SER A 35 1.81 4.57 -3.96
C SER A 35 1.34 3.71 -5.12
N LEU A 36 1.59 2.39 -5.07
CA LEU A 36 1.15 1.47 -6.11
C LEU A 36 -0.39 1.38 -6.16
N GLN A 37 -1.04 1.33 -4.99
CA GLN A 37 -2.49 1.31 -4.91
C GLN A 37 -3.11 2.63 -5.41
N ALA A 38 -2.52 3.77 -5.06
CA ALA A 38 -2.94 5.07 -5.56
C ALA A 38 -2.79 5.18 -7.08
N TYR A 39 -1.70 4.62 -7.64
CA TYR A 39 -1.48 4.59 -9.07
C TYR A 39 -2.49 3.69 -9.80
N GLU A 40 -2.52 2.40 -9.47
CA GLU A 40 -3.33 1.41 -10.19
C GLU A 40 -4.84 1.58 -9.93
N GLY A 41 -5.21 1.96 -8.70
CA GLY A 41 -6.59 2.10 -8.27
C GLY A 41 -7.24 3.45 -8.61
N PHE A 42 -6.45 4.47 -8.95
CA PHE A 42 -6.97 5.82 -9.19
C PHE A 42 -6.27 6.57 -10.32
N LEU A 43 -4.98 6.88 -10.20
CA LEU A 43 -4.28 7.78 -11.12
C LEU A 43 -4.18 7.23 -12.56
N ALA A 44 -4.10 5.91 -12.71
CA ALA A 44 -4.07 5.25 -14.03
C ALA A 44 -5.46 5.09 -14.67
N LEU A 45 -6.53 5.46 -13.96
CA LEU A 45 -7.92 5.34 -14.41
C LEU A 45 -8.50 6.72 -14.77
N ASP A 46 -9.62 6.74 -15.49
CA ASP A 46 -10.33 7.97 -15.85
C ASP A 46 -10.70 8.83 -14.63
N ALA A 47 -11.00 8.20 -13.49
CA ALA A 47 -11.33 8.88 -12.24
C ALA A 47 -10.18 9.73 -11.67
N GLY A 48 -8.93 9.34 -11.97
CA GLY A 48 -7.72 10.07 -11.59
C GLY A 48 -7.32 11.18 -12.57
N SER A 49 -8.07 11.39 -13.66
CA SER A 49 -7.76 12.45 -14.62
C SER A 49 -7.77 13.83 -13.94
N GLY A 50 -6.65 14.55 -14.06
CA GLY A 50 -6.46 15.86 -13.43
C GLY A 50 -5.89 15.80 -12.01
N PHE A 51 -5.58 14.61 -11.50
CA PHE A 51 -4.85 14.38 -10.26
C PHE A 51 -3.44 13.87 -10.55
N ASP A 52 -2.55 14.01 -9.58
CA ASP A 52 -1.18 13.49 -9.63
C ASP A 52 -0.68 13.22 -8.20
N PHE A 53 0.47 12.58 -8.08
CA PHE A 53 1.18 12.51 -6.82
C PHE A 53 1.63 13.90 -6.35
N LEU A 54 1.45 14.15 -5.05
CA LEU A 54 1.89 15.38 -4.41
C LEU A 54 3.22 15.16 -3.69
N GLY A 55 4.32 15.59 -4.32
CA GLY A 55 5.66 15.50 -3.74
C GLY A 55 6.25 14.09 -3.79
N ASP A 56 7.29 13.88 -2.98
CA ASP A 56 8.00 12.60 -2.88
C ASP A 56 7.26 11.60 -1.99
N ALA A 57 7.62 10.32 -2.12
CA ALA A 57 7.12 9.27 -1.24
C ALA A 57 7.45 9.58 0.23
N ILE A 58 6.47 9.37 1.10
CA ILE A 58 6.63 9.49 2.55
C ILE A 58 7.13 8.15 3.08
N ASP A 59 8.35 8.13 3.61
CA ASP A 59 8.96 6.99 4.30
C ASP A 59 9.06 7.30 5.80
N ASP A 60 8.11 6.79 6.58
CA ASP A 60 8.07 6.93 8.05
C ASP A 60 7.95 5.54 8.68
N VAL A 61 9.08 4.84 8.82
CA VAL A 61 9.18 3.48 9.38
C VAL A 61 8.51 3.34 10.75
N GLU A 62 8.50 4.38 11.57
CA GLU A 62 7.86 4.34 12.89
C GLU A 62 6.32 4.22 12.76
N CYS A 63 5.74 4.88 11.77
CA CYS A 63 4.29 4.86 11.53
C CYS A 63 3.85 3.77 10.54
N GLN A 64 4.63 3.50 9.50
CA GLN A 64 4.28 2.61 8.39
C GLN A 64 4.83 1.18 8.57
N GLY A 65 5.86 1.01 9.40
CA GLY A 65 6.58 -0.25 9.49
C GLY A 65 7.44 -0.54 8.26
N VAL A 66 7.79 -1.82 8.06
CA VAL A 66 8.62 -2.27 6.93
C VAL A 66 7.87 -3.35 6.17
N GLY A 67 7.38 -2.97 4.99
CA GLY A 67 6.69 -3.88 4.06
C GLY A 67 5.39 -4.47 4.63
N ALA A 68 4.88 -5.49 3.93
CA ALA A 68 3.69 -6.24 4.31
C ALA A 68 4.08 -7.65 4.80
N GLY A 69 3.33 -8.19 5.76
CA GLY A 69 3.59 -9.50 6.33
C GLY A 69 2.33 -10.23 6.78
N PHE A 70 2.46 -11.54 7.01
CA PHE A 70 1.39 -12.32 7.61
C PHE A 70 1.25 -11.98 9.11
N ALA A 71 0.09 -11.46 9.49
CA ALA A 71 -0.25 -11.27 10.89
C ALA A 71 -0.69 -12.61 11.52
N VAL A 72 -0.03 -13.02 12.59
CA VAL A 72 -0.39 -14.19 13.40
C VAL A 72 -0.53 -13.80 14.87
N ARG A 73 -1.20 -14.65 15.67
CA ARG A 73 -1.23 -14.47 17.13
C ARG A 73 0.19 -14.58 17.70
N LYS A 74 0.47 -13.86 18.78
CA LYS A 74 1.83 -13.75 19.36
C LYS A 74 2.37 -15.10 19.83
N GLU A 75 1.50 -16.00 20.28
CA GLU A 75 1.84 -17.34 20.73
C GLU A 75 2.11 -18.34 19.59
N ASP A 76 1.64 -18.06 18.37
CA ASP A 76 1.69 -18.99 17.22
C ASP A 76 3.03 -18.92 16.47
N SER A 77 4.14 -19.01 17.21
CA SER A 77 5.51 -18.95 16.65
C SER A 77 5.79 -20.00 15.57
N ALA A 78 5.27 -21.22 15.73
CA ALA A 78 5.43 -22.27 14.72
C ALA A 78 4.78 -21.91 13.38
N LEU A 79 3.59 -21.30 13.40
CA LEU A 79 2.91 -20.85 12.18
C LEU A 79 3.66 -19.66 11.54
N ARG A 80 4.11 -18.70 12.37
CA ARG A 80 4.96 -17.59 11.89
C ARG A 80 6.17 -18.12 11.12
N ASP A 81 6.87 -19.08 11.70
CA ASP A 81 8.13 -19.60 11.14
C ASP A 81 7.88 -20.38 9.85
N GLN A 82 6.81 -21.16 9.79
CA GLN A 82 6.39 -21.84 8.57
C GLN A 82 6.02 -20.85 7.45
N LEU A 83 5.25 -19.81 7.74
CA LEU A 83 4.89 -18.77 6.76
C LEU A 83 6.12 -17.99 6.29
N SER A 84 7.04 -17.69 7.20
CA SER A 84 8.31 -17.03 6.88
C SER A 84 9.17 -17.90 5.95
N GLN A 85 9.27 -19.19 6.24
CA GLN A 85 10.02 -20.13 5.39
C GLN A 85 9.39 -20.27 4.01
N ILE A 86 8.06 -20.35 3.93
CA ILE A 86 7.34 -20.41 2.64
C ILE A 86 7.69 -19.21 1.77
N ILE A 87 7.74 -17.98 2.33
CA ILE A 87 8.14 -16.78 1.57
C ILE A 87 9.54 -16.94 0.98
N LEU A 88 10.49 -17.48 1.75
CA LEU A 88 11.85 -17.73 1.27
C LEU A 88 11.87 -18.77 0.14
N ASP A 89 11.14 -19.87 0.33
CA ASP A 89 11.10 -20.99 -0.62
C ASP A 89 10.50 -20.56 -1.97
N ILE A 90 9.36 -19.87 -1.96
CA ILE A 90 8.70 -19.40 -3.20
C ILE A 90 9.50 -18.31 -3.92
N ARG A 91 10.36 -17.58 -3.19
CA ARG A 91 11.29 -16.63 -3.80
C ARG A 91 12.45 -17.36 -4.45
N ALA A 92 13.00 -18.36 -3.77
CA ALA A 92 14.12 -19.15 -4.27
C ALA A 92 13.77 -19.97 -5.52
N ASP A 93 12.54 -20.49 -5.60
CA ASP A 93 12.10 -21.31 -6.74
C ASP A 93 11.46 -20.51 -7.90
N GLY A 94 11.29 -19.19 -7.73
CA GLY A 94 10.73 -18.29 -8.74
C GLY A 94 9.19 -18.22 -8.78
N THR A 95 8.48 -18.98 -7.93
CA THR A 95 7.02 -18.93 -7.82
C THR A 95 6.54 -17.52 -7.45
N TYR A 96 7.23 -16.84 -6.54
CA TYR A 96 6.92 -15.46 -6.17
C TYR A 96 6.99 -14.54 -7.39
N LYS A 97 8.06 -14.64 -8.18
CA LYS A 97 8.25 -13.83 -9.38
C LYS A 97 7.12 -14.08 -10.39
N ALA A 98 6.75 -15.35 -10.63
CA ALA A 98 5.65 -15.67 -11.52
C ALA A 98 4.30 -15.08 -11.05
N MET A 99 4.08 -15.03 -9.73
CA MET A 99 2.90 -14.36 -9.15
C MET A 99 2.98 -12.83 -9.30
N ASN A 100 4.12 -12.22 -8.98
CA ASN A 100 4.35 -10.78 -9.12
C ASN A 100 4.07 -10.31 -10.55
N ASP A 101 4.74 -10.93 -11.53
CA ASP A 101 4.69 -10.54 -12.94
C ASP A 101 3.27 -10.68 -13.56
N LYS A 102 2.38 -11.43 -12.90
CA LYS A 102 0.98 -11.56 -13.32
C LYS A 102 0.15 -10.32 -12.98
N TYR A 103 0.47 -9.64 -11.88
CA TYR A 103 -0.35 -8.55 -11.34
C TYR A 103 0.33 -7.19 -11.45
N PHE A 104 1.66 -7.16 -11.40
CA PHE A 104 2.43 -5.94 -11.30
C PHE A 104 3.52 -5.89 -12.37
N ALA A 105 3.71 -4.71 -12.97
CA ALA A 105 4.77 -4.47 -13.95
C ALA A 105 6.16 -4.26 -13.32
N VAL A 106 6.23 -4.17 -11.98
CA VAL A 106 7.43 -3.95 -11.19
C VAL A 106 7.57 -5.07 -10.14
N ASP A 107 8.79 -5.28 -9.61
CA ASP A 107 8.98 -6.18 -8.46
C ASP A 107 8.51 -5.47 -7.19
N ILE A 108 7.34 -5.85 -6.68
CA ILE A 108 6.74 -5.19 -5.51
C ILE A 108 7.40 -5.60 -4.19
N TYR A 109 8.16 -6.69 -4.17
CA TYR A 109 8.92 -7.05 -2.97
C TYR A 109 10.10 -6.11 -2.77
N GLY A 110 10.63 -5.57 -3.87
CA GLY A 110 11.90 -4.85 -3.89
C GLY A 110 13.11 -5.79 -3.87
N ASN A 111 14.28 -5.20 -3.62
CA ASN A 111 15.56 -5.91 -3.48
C ASN A 111 15.74 -6.51 -2.08
#